data_AF-A0A354DJ79-F1
#
_entry.id   AF-A0A354DJ79-F1
#
_cell.length_a   1.000
_cell.length_b   1.000
_cell.length_c   1.000
_cell.angle_alpha   90.00
_cell.angle_beta   90.00
_cell.angle_gamma   90.00
#
_symmetry.space_group_name_H-M   'P 1'
#
loop_
_entity.id
_entity.type
_entity.pdbx_description
1 polymer ?
#
loop_
_entity_poly.entity_id
_entity_poly.type
_entity_poly.pdbx_seq_one_letter_code
_entity_poly.pdbx_strand_id
1 'polypeptide(L)'
;LYLLTWIGFSLFGYLYKIVPFLWWTYKYSNEIGKKTVPSLKDMMNQGITVPLFLLFLGGTFIIILGLGFHNPTVYLIGQSLVCLAVIIYSGIVFSVITK
;
A
#
# COMPACT_ATOMS: atom_id res chain seq x y z
N LEU A 1 -2.78 -0.60 -18.10
CA LEU A 1 -3.01 0.67 -17.39
C LEU A 1 -4.27 0.65 -16.55
N TYR A 2 -5.46 0.45 -17.14
CA TYR A 2 -6.72 0.32 -16.39
C TYR A 2 -6.64 -0.64 -15.19
N LEU A 3 -6.14 -1.87 -15.40
CA LEU A 3 -5.99 -2.86 -14.33
C LEU A 3 -5.10 -2.38 -13.18
N LEU A 4 -4.04 -1.63 -13.47
CA LEU A 4 -3.03 -1.26 -12.49
C LEU A 4 -3.44 0.01 -11.72
N THR A 5 -3.94 1.01 -12.44
CA THR A 5 -4.35 2.32 -11.89
C THR A 5 -5.71 2.25 -11.21
N TRP A 6 -6.67 1.52 -11.76
CA TRP A 6 -8.02 1.46 -11.20
C TRP A 6 -8.11 0.30 -10.21
N ILE A 7 -8.02 -0.93 -10.71
CA ILE A 7 -8.25 -2.13 -9.89
C ILE A 7 -7.12 -2.33 -8.87
N GLY A 8 -5.86 -2.26 -9.30
CA GLY A 8 -4.70 -2.43 -8.42
C GLY A 8 -4.65 -1.40 -7.30
N PHE A 9 -4.87 -0.12 -7.64
CA PHE A 9 -4.91 0.95 -6.64
C PHE A 9 -6.05 0.77 -5.63
N SER A 10 -7.27 0.46 -6.10
CA SER A 10 -8.39 0.15 -5.20
C SER A 10 -8.07 -1.04 -4.29
N LEU A 11 -7.46 -2.09 -4.83
CA LEU A 11 -7.09 -3.28 -4.07
C LEU A 11 -6.09 -2.95 -2.96
N PHE A 12 -5.06 -2.16 -3.25
CA PHE A 12 -4.11 -1.71 -2.21
C PHE A 12 -4.77 -0.83 -1.15
N GLY A 13 -5.73 0.02 -1.52
CA GLY A 13 -6.51 0.80 -0.57
C GLY A 13 -7.36 -0.08 0.37
N TYR A 14 -7.96 -1.15 -0.15
CA TYR A 14 -8.72 -2.10 0.65
C TYR A 14 -7.80 -2.95 1.54
N LEU A 15 -6.70 -3.48 1.00
CA LEU A 15 -5.73 -4.27 1.76
C LEU A 15 -5.18 -3.49 2.95
N TYR A 16 -4.95 -2.19 2.79
CA TYR A 16 -4.55 -1.30 3.87
C TYR A 16 -5.56 -1.36 5.02
N LYS A 17 -6.87 -1.40 4.77
CA LYS A 17 -7.87 -1.50 5.86
C LYS A 17 -8.07 -2.93 6.36
N ILE A 18 -8.07 -3.92 5.47
CA ILE A 18 -8.45 -5.30 5.79
C ILE A 18 -7.38 -6.00 6.61
N VAL A 19 -6.09 -5.86 6.27
CA VAL A 19 -5.01 -6.56 6.97
C VAL A 19 -4.92 -6.23 8.47
N PRO A 20 -4.83 -4.95 8.89
CA PRO A 20 -4.82 -4.63 10.31
C PRO A 20 -6.11 -5.04 11.00
N PHE A 21 -7.26 -4.97 10.32
CA PHE A 21 -8.53 -5.46 10.87
C PHE A 21 -8.50 -6.96 11.16
N LEU A 22 -8.04 -7.77 10.20
CA LEU A 22 -7.94 -9.22 10.36
C LEU A 22 -6.97 -9.60 11.47
N TRP A 23 -5.80 -8.96 11.50
CA TRP A 23 -4.79 -9.25 12.53
C TRP A 23 -5.26 -8.80 13.92
N TRP A 24 -5.89 -7.63 14.01
CA TRP A 24 -6.42 -7.11 15.27
C TRP A 24 -7.52 -8.02 15.84
N THR A 25 -8.44 -8.45 14.99
CA THR A 25 -9.53 -9.35 15.41
C THR A 25 -9.00 -10.71 15.85
N TYR A 26 -7.96 -11.23 15.21
CA TYR A 26 -7.29 -12.46 15.65
C TYR A 26 -6.58 -12.30 17.00
N LYS A 27 -5.79 -11.24 17.18
CA LYS A 27 -4.90 -11.08 18.34
C LYS A 27 -5.56 -10.46 19.57
N TYR A 28 -6.43 -9.47 19.37
CA TYR A 28 -6.94 -8.61 20.45
C TYR A 28 -8.43 -8.81 20.75
N SER A 29 -9.20 -9.58 19.96
CA SER A 29 -10.65 -9.73 20.18
C SER A 29 -11.02 -10.28 21.56
N ASN A 30 -10.19 -11.15 22.13
CA ASN A 30 -10.44 -11.79 23.42
C ASN A 30 -10.08 -10.91 24.64
N GLU A 31 -9.33 -9.83 24.41
CA GLU A 31 -8.86 -8.89 25.45
C GLU A 31 -9.69 -7.59 25.48
N ILE A 32 -10.69 -7.46 24.59
CA ILE A 32 -11.60 -6.32 24.53
C ILE A 32 -12.35 -6.21 25.87
N GLY A 33 -12.15 -5.09 26.58
CA GLY A 33 -12.78 -4.82 27.87
C GLY A 33 -11.98 -5.28 29.10
N LYS A 34 -10.86 -5.99 28.92
CA LYS A 34 -9.96 -6.41 30.03
C LYS A 34 -8.72 -5.53 30.14
N LYS A 35 -8.18 -5.05 29.03
CA LYS A 35 -6.97 -4.20 28.95
C LYS A 35 -7.12 -3.16 27.84
N THR A 36 -6.28 -2.11 27.88
CA THR A 36 -6.18 -1.12 26.80
C THR A 36 -5.54 -1.77 25.57
N VAL A 37 -6.37 -2.20 24.62
CA VAL A 37 -5.92 -2.73 23.33
C VAL A 37 -5.58 -1.59 22.37
N PRO A 38 -4.51 -1.71 21.56
CA PRO A 38 -4.14 -0.70 20.57
C PRO A 38 -5.29 -0.50 19.58
N SER A 39 -5.52 0.73 19.12
CA SER A 39 -6.58 0.96 18.16
C SER A 39 -6.16 0.48 16.76
N LEU A 40 -7.15 0.13 15.92
CA LEU A 40 -6.91 -0.22 14.51
C LEU A 40 -6.11 0.85 13.76
N LYS A 41 -6.27 2.13 14.14
CA LYS A 41 -5.53 3.24 13.55
C LYS A 41 -4.05 3.24 13.94
N ASP A 42 -3.70 2.68 15.10
CA ASP A 42 -2.31 2.64 15.59
C ASP A 42 -1.49 1.50 14.96
N MET A 43 -2.18 0.51 14.37
CA MET A 43 -1.52 -0.61 13.71
C MET A 43 -0.82 -0.20 12.42
N MET A 44 -1.27 0.87 11.78
CA MET A 44 -0.71 1.35 10.53
C MET A 44 -0.29 2.79 10.59
N ASN A 45 0.92 3.06 10.11
CA ASN A 45 1.44 4.41 10.05
C ASN A 45 0.88 5.16 8.85
N GLN A 46 -0.08 6.05 9.11
CA GLN A 46 -0.68 6.90 8.09
C GLN A 46 0.35 7.82 7.42
N GLY A 47 1.41 8.22 8.14
CA GLY A 47 2.45 9.13 7.64
C GLY A 47 3.30 8.53 6.51
N ILE A 48 3.55 7.22 6.52
CA ILE A 48 4.34 6.53 5.48
C ILE A 48 3.43 6.07 4.33
N THR A 49 2.17 5.78 4.62
CA THR A 49 1.26 5.18 3.63
C THR A 49 0.81 6.19 2.57
N VAL A 50 0.49 7.43 2.96
CA VAL A 50 0.09 8.48 2.01
C VAL A 50 1.17 8.77 0.95
N PRO A 51 2.45 9.03 1.30
CA PRO A 51 3.49 9.24 0.31
C PRO A 51 3.72 8.00 -0.56
N LEU A 52 3.49 6.79 -0.03
CA LEU A 52 3.60 5.56 -0.81
C LEU A 52 2.53 5.46 -1.91
N PHE A 53 1.28 5.80 -1.59
CA PHE A 53 0.20 5.84 -2.58
C PHE A 53 0.44 6.91 -3.64
N LEU A 54 0.94 8.08 -3.23
CA LEU A 54 1.35 9.14 -4.15
C LEU A 54 2.50 8.69 -5.07
N LEU A 55 3.48 7.98 -4.53
CA LEU A 55 4.61 7.44 -5.30
C LEU A 55 4.15 6.38 -6.30
N PHE A 56 3.22 5.50 -5.91
CA PHE A 56 2.61 4.53 -6.82
C PHE A 56 1.82 5.20 -7.96
N LEU A 57 1.00 6.21 -7.63
CA LEU A 57 0.26 6.99 -8.64
C LEU A 57 1.21 7.74 -9.56
N GLY A 58 2.21 8.42 -9.01
CA GLY A 58 3.23 9.15 -9.76
C GLY A 58 4.02 8.25 -10.71
N GLY A 59 4.47 7.08 -10.23
CA GLY A 59 5.14 6.08 -11.07
C GLY A 59 4.23 5.57 -12.20
N THR A 60 2.95 5.36 -11.92
CA THR A 60 1.98 4.96 -12.94
C THR A 60 1.76 6.06 -13.98
N PHE A 61 1.74 7.33 -13.58
CA PHE A 61 1.69 8.47 -14.50
C PHE A 61 2.94 8.55 -15.40
N ILE A 62 4.13 8.31 -14.85
CA ILE A 62 5.38 8.28 -15.62
C ILE A 62 5.33 7.16 -16.68
N ILE A 63 4.76 6.00 -16.33
CA ILE A 63 4.55 4.90 -17.30
C ILE A 63 3.62 5.34 -18.44
N ILE A 64 2.53 6.06 -18.14
CA ILE A 64 1.61 6.59 -19.16
C ILE A 64 2.35 7.56 -20.10
N LEU A 65 3.14 8.48 -19.55
CA LEU A 65 3.92 9.44 -20.32
C LEU A 65 4.96 8.72 -21.20
N GLY A 66 5.68 7.74 -20.63
CA GLY A 66 6.66 6.94 -21.37
C GLY A 66 6.05 6.19 -22.56
N LEU A 67 4.85 5.63 -22.38
CA LEU A 67 4.09 5.00 -23.47
C LEU A 67 3.61 6.02 -24.51
N GLY A 68 3.13 7.18 -24.07
CA GLY A 68 2.66 8.25 -24.98
C GLY A 68 3.77 8.81 -25.88
N PHE A 69 4.98 8.98 -25.34
CA PHE A 69 6.14 9.47 -26.09
C PHE A 69 6.98 8.36 -26.74
N HIS A 70 6.55 7.08 -26.65
CA HIS A 70 7.29 5.92 -27.14
C HIS A 70 8.75 5.82 -26.62
N ASN A 71 9.03 6.39 -25.45
CA ASN A 71 10.38 6.45 -24.89
C ASN A 71 10.61 5.29 -23.90
N PRO A 72 11.49 4.32 -24.24
CA PRO A 72 11.70 3.13 -23.41
C PRO A 72 12.36 3.44 -22.06
N THR A 73 13.20 4.47 -22.00
CA THR A 73 13.91 4.84 -20.77
C THR A 73 12.93 5.39 -19.72
N VAL A 74 12.02 6.27 -20.13
CA VAL A 74 11.00 6.85 -19.24
C VAL A 74 10.04 5.77 -18.74
N TYR A 75 9.65 4.84 -19.62
CA TYR A 75 8.84 3.70 -19.26
C TYR A 75 9.49 2.83 -18.16
N LEU A 76 10.78 2.50 -18.32
CA LEU A 76 11.52 1.70 -17.34
C LEU A 76 11.68 2.40 -15.98
N ILE A 77 11.90 3.71 -15.98
CA ILE A 77 11.98 4.52 -14.75
C ILE A 77 10.63 4.50 -14.01
N GLY A 78 9.53 4.69 -14.72
CA GLY A 78 8.20 4.59 -14.12
C GLY A 78 7.93 3.20 -13.54
N GLN A 79 8.34 2.15 -14.26
CA GLN A 79 8.13 0.77 -13.83
C GLN A 79 8.96 0.38 -12.61
N SER A 80 10.23 0.81 -12.53
CA SER A 80 11.09 0.57 -11.37
C SER A 80 10.56 1.30 -10.13
N LEU A 81 10.04 2.52 -10.29
CA LEU A 81 9.46 3.29 -9.20
C LEU A 81 8.19 2.61 -8.63
N VAL A 82 7.31 2.13 -9.52
CA VAL A 82 6.11 1.36 -9.11
C VAL A 82 6.51 0.06 -8.40
N CYS A 83 7.53 -0.65 -8.90
CA CYS A 83 8.03 -1.88 -8.28
C CYS A 83 8.54 -1.63 -6.85
N LEU A 84 9.35 -0.58 -6.66
CA LEU A 84 9.83 -0.16 -5.34
C LEU A 84 8.67 0.19 -4.39
N ALA A 85 7.64 0.90 -4.87
CA ALA A 85 6.45 1.22 -4.09
C ALA A 85 5.76 -0.03 -3.56
N VAL A 86 5.59 -1.05 -4.41
CA VAL A 86 4.93 -2.31 -4.07
C VAL A 86 5.76 -3.12 -3.06
N ILE A 87 7.08 -3.14 -3.21
CA ILE A 87 7.98 -3.82 -2.26
C ILE A 87 7.87 -3.17 -0.87
N ILE A 88 7.92 -1.84 -0.80
CA ILE A 88 7.78 -1.12 0.47
C ILE A 88 6.40 -1.35 1.07
N TYR A 89 5.33 -1.32 0.25
CA TYR A 89 3.96 -1.59 0.70
C TYR A 89 3.85 -2.98 1.33
N SER A 90 4.41 -4.00 0.66
CA SER A 90 4.44 -5.38 1.17
C SER A 90 5.16 -5.46 2.53
N GLY A 91 6.27 -4.74 2.69
CA GLY A 91 6.99 -4.66 3.97
C GLY A 91 6.16 -4.03 5.11
N ILE A 92 5.40 -2.98 4.81
CA ILE A 92 4.49 -2.35 5.79
C ILE A 92 3.40 -3.33 6.21
N VAL A 93 2.77 -3.99 5.23
CA VAL A 93 1.72 -4.99 5.47
C VAL A 93 2.26 -6.15 6.31
N PHE A 94 3.47 -6.62 6.03
CA PHE A 94 4.11 -7.68 6.81
C PHE A 94 4.40 -7.25 8.24
N SER A 95 4.86 -6.01 8.45
CA SER A 95 5.11 -5.44 9.78
C SER A 95 3.87 -5.42 10.68
N VAL A 96 2.67 -5.26 10.09
CA VAL A 96 1.40 -5.30 10.84
C VAL A 96 1.16 -6.66 11.46
N ILE A 97 1.51 -7.75 10.76
CA ILE A 97 1.33 -9.13 11.24
C ILE A 97 2.32 -9.44 12.37
N THR A 98 3.49 -8.81 12.40
CA THR A 98 4.47 -9.04 13.47
C THR A 98 4.16 -8.26 14.75
N LYS A 99 3.28 -7.24 14.70
CA LYS A 99 2.88 -6.42 15.86
C LYS A 99 1.85 -7.08 16.77
#